data_AF-A0A1F2VJQ2-F1
#
_entry.id   AF-A0A1F2VJQ2-F1
#
_cell.length_a   1.000
_cell.length_b   1.000
_cell.length_c   1.000
_cell.angle_alpha   90.00
_cell.angle_beta   90.00
_cell.angle_gamma   90.00
#
_symmetry.space_group_name_H-M   'P 1'
#
loop_
_entity.id
_entity.type
_entity.pdbx_description
1 polymer ?
#
loop_
_entity_poly.entity_id
_entity_poly.type
_entity_poly.pdbx_seq_one_letter_code
_entity_poly.pdbx_strand_id
1 'polypeptide(L)'
;MSKTPKGKPKREKKVKFNLGRKALTRALQAAQAEAERSIAVGTKKVAAAKKSGNKAILASNRFNLAGAKSAKRFVGGAIKQMNAMDCLDQFMNCDPEYF
;
A
#
# COMPACT_ATOMS: atom_id res chain seq x y z
N MET A 1 11.22 -33.50 40.66
CA MET A 1 10.37 -32.33 40.98
C MET A 1 9.84 -31.71 39.70
N SER A 2 8.52 -31.79 39.54
CA SER A 2 7.59 -30.99 38.71
C SER A 2 8.18 -29.98 37.69
N LYS A 3 7.93 -30.27 36.40
CA LYS A 3 7.96 -29.30 35.27
C LYS A 3 6.68 -28.46 35.29
N THR A 4 6.73 -27.12 35.33
CA THR A 4 5.72 -26.19 34.74
C THR A 4 6.16 -24.71 34.85
N PRO A 5 5.67 -23.76 34.04
CA PRO A 5 5.87 -23.60 32.59
C PRO A 5 6.49 -22.23 32.21
N LYS A 6 7.36 -22.17 31.19
CA LYS A 6 7.71 -20.90 30.53
C LYS A 6 6.52 -20.39 29.69
N GLY A 7 5.58 -19.70 30.32
CA GLY A 7 4.33 -19.23 29.72
C GLY A 7 4.43 -17.92 28.94
N LYS A 8 4.62 -18.04 27.61
CA LYS A 8 4.17 -17.17 26.50
C LYS A 8 4.67 -15.70 26.38
N PRO A 9 5.71 -15.44 25.56
CA PRO A 9 5.94 -14.12 24.93
C PRO A 9 5.21 -13.97 23.58
N LYS A 10 4.11 -14.70 23.34
CA LYS A 10 3.42 -14.70 22.03
C LYS A 10 2.52 -13.47 21.81
N ARG A 11 2.02 -12.82 22.87
CA ARG A 11 1.00 -11.75 22.76
C ARG A 11 1.61 -10.40 22.35
N GLU A 12 2.73 -9.98 22.93
CA GLU A 12 3.38 -8.70 22.60
C GLU A 12 3.92 -8.65 21.17
N LYS A 13 4.49 -9.76 20.66
CA LYS A 13 4.98 -9.84 19.27
C LYS A 13 3.82 -9.68 18.27
N LYS A 14 2.67 -10.32 18.52
CA LYS A 14 1.46 -10.14 17.72
C LYS A 14 0.93 -8.69 17.78
N VAL A 15 0.97 -8.03 18.94
CA VAL A 15 0.53 -6.62 19.08
C VAL A 15 1.42 -5.65 18.30
N LYS A 16 2.75 -5.78 18.40
CA LYS A 16 3.71 -4.94 17.64
C LYS A 16 3.59 -5.15 16.13
N PHE A 17 3.46 -6.41 15.70
CA PHE A 17 3.23 -6.75 14.29
C PHE A 17 1.94 -6.12 13.75
N ASN A 18 0.84 -6.23 14.50
CA ASN A 18 -0.45 -5.66 14.11
C ASN A 18 -0.44 -4.11 14.08
N LEU A 19 0.30 -3.47 14.98
CA LEU A 19 0.50 -2.02 14.97
C LEU A 19 1.31 -1.57 13.75
N GLY A 20 2.41 -2.25 13.44
CA GLY A 20 3.20 -2.00 12.23
C GLY A 20 2.38 -2.21 10.95
N ARG A 21 1.55 -3.26 10.92
CA ARG A 21 0.64 -3.56 9.80
C ARG A 21 -0.40 -2.45 9.60
N LYS A 22 -1.06 -1.99 10.68
CA LYS A 22 -2.04 -0.89 10.63
C LYS A 22 -1.40 0.42 10.15
N ALA A 23 -0.19 0.73 10.61
CA ALA A 23 0.55 1.90 10.17
C ALA A 23 0.89 1.81 8.67
N LEU A 24 1.34 0.65 8.20
CA LEU A 24 1.65 0.40 6.80
C LEU A 24 0.40 0.53 5.91
N THR A 25 -0.73 -0.04 6.30
CA THR A 25 -1.99 0.09 5.54
C THR A 25 -2.42 1.56 5.42
N ARG A 26 -2.33 2.34 6.50
CA ARG A 26 -2.61 3.79 6.45
C ARG A 26 -1.65 4.54 5.55
N ALA A 27 -0.35 4.23 5.61
CA ALA A 27 0.65 4.84 4.75
C ALA A 27 0.38 4.53 3.27
N LEU A 28 0.01 3.29 2.94
CA LEU A 28 -0.37 2.90 1.58
C LEU A 28 -1.64 3.61 1.09
N GLN A 29 -2.65 3.77 1.94
CA GLN A 29 -3.85 4.54 1.60
C GLN A 29 -3.53 6.02 1.32
N ALA A 30 -2.68 6.64 2.14
CA ALA A 30 -2.22 8.00 1.91
C ALA A 30 -1.43 8.12 0.59
N ALA A 31 -0.52 7.17 0.33
CA ALA A 31 0.24 7.11 -0.92
C ALA A 31 -0.68 6.90 -2.14
N GLN A 32 -1.76 6.13 -2.00
CA GLN A 32 -2.73 5.95 -3.07
C GLN A 32 -3.46 7.27 -3.38
N ALA A 33 -3.91 7.98 -2.34
CA ALA A 33 -4.56 9.28 -2.51
C ALA A 33 -3.61 10.32 -3.14
N GLU A 34 -2.33 10.30 -2.76
CA GLU A 34 -1.32 11.19 -3.34
C GLU A 34 -1.03 10.85 -4.81
N ALA A 35 -0.95 9.57 -5.17
CA ALA A 35 -0.79 9.14 -6.55
C ALA A 35 -1.99 9.57 -7.41
N GLU A 36 -3.22 9.50 -6.88
CA GLU A 36 -4.42 9.97 -7.55
C GLU A 36 -4.43 11.49 -7.76
N ARG A 37 -4.01 12.26 -6.75
CA ARG A 37 -3.83 13.72 -6.88
C ARG A 37 -2.78 14.05 -7.95
N SER A 38 -1.66 13.33 -7.94
CA SER A 38 -0.56 13.52 -8.91
C SER A 38 -1.01 13.22 -10.34
N ILE A 39 -1.83 12.18 -10.54
CA ILE A 39 -2.43 11.89 -11.85
C ILE A 39 -3.37 13.02 -12.27
N ALA A 40 -4.26 13.47 -11.39
CA ALA A 40 -5.20 14.54 -11.72
C ALA A 40 -4.48 15.85 -12.11
N VAL A 41 -3.45 16.24 -11.36
CA VAL A 41 -2.61 17.41 -11.68
C VAL A 41 -1.84 17.19 -12.97
N GLY A 42 -1.21 16.03 -13.14
CA GLY A 42 -0.45 15.68 -14.35
C GLY A 42 -1.31 15.72 -15.61
N THR A 43 -2.55 15.21 -15.55
CA THR A 43 -3.50 15.27 -16.67
C THR A 43 -3.82 16.72 -17.05
N LYS A 44 -4.05 17.61 -16.08
CA LYS A 44 -4.26 19.05 -16.34
C LYS A 44 -3.03 19.69 -16.99
N LYS A 45 -1.82 19.40 -16.49
CA LYS A 45 -0.55 19.92 -17.05
C LYS A 45 -0.30 19.43 -18.48
N VAL A 46 -0.59 18.16 -18.78
CA VAL A 46 -0.51 17.62 -20.14
C VAL A 46 -1.50 18.32 -21.07
N ALA A 47 -2.75 18.53 -20.63
CA ALA A 47 -3.76 19.22 -21.42
C ALA A 47 -3.37 20.69 -21.71
N ALA A 48 -2.86 21.40 -20.70
CA ALA A 48 -2.38 22.77 -20.86
C ALA A 48 -1.18 22.85 -21.82
N ALA A 49 -0.19 21.96 -21.67
CA ALA A 49 0.97 21.90 -22.56
C ALA A 49 0.61 21.54 -24.01
N LYS A 50 -0.43 20.72 -24.20
CA LYS A 50 -0.96 20.41 -25.53
C LYS A 50 -1.55 21.66 -26.19
N LYS A 51 -2.29 22.49 -25.43
CA LYS A 51 -2.86 23.75 -25.92
C LYS A 51 -1.81 24.79 -26.26
N SER A 52 -0.72 24.88 -25.48
CA SER A 52 0.35 25.86 -25.73
C SER A 52 1.31 25.47 -26.86
N GLY A 53 1.23 24.24 -27.38
CA GLY A 53 2.11 23.76 -28.45
C GLY A 53 3.57 23.50 -28.03
N ASN A 54 3.92 23.70 -26.75
CA ASN A 54 5.28 23.49 -26.27
C ASN A 54 5.59 21.98 -26.13
N LYS A 55 6.26 21.43 -27.14
CA LYS A 55 6.58 19.99 -27.24
C LYS A 55 7.49 19.48 -26.12
N ALA A 56 8.44 20.30 -25.65
CA ALA A 56 9.37 19.91 -24.58
C ALA A 56 8.63 19.75 -23.24
N ILE A 57 7.79 20.72 -22.90
CA ILE A 57 6.95 20.67 -21.68
C ILE A 57 5.93 19.53 -21.79
N LEU A 58 5.37 19.30 -22.98
CA LEU A 58 4.42 18.20 -23.20
C LEU A 58 5.05 16.83 -22.94
N ALA A 59 6.27 16.59 -23.44
CA ALA A 59 6.99 15.32 -23.24
C ALA A 59 7.29 15.08 -21.75
N SER A 60 7.82 16.09 -21.05
CA SER A 60 8.10 16.01 -19.61
C SER A 60 6.82 15.75 -18.79
N ASN A 61 5.73 16.48 -19.08
CA ASN A 61 4.46 16.27 -18.38
C ASN A 61 3.86 14.88 -18.63
N ARG A 62 4.04 14.31 -19.84
CA ARG A 62 3.61 12.94 -20.15
C ARG A 62 4.44 11.90 -19.39
N PHE A 63 5.75 12.10 -19.32
CA PHE A 63 6.64 11.22 -18.55
C PHE A 63 6.24 11.22 -17.06
N ASN A 64 6.06 12.40 -16.47
CA ASN A 64 5.63 12.55 -15.09
C ASN A 64 4.25 11.92 -14.83
N LEU A 65 3.30 12.08 -15.75
CA LEU A 65 1.98 11.45 -15.66
C LEU A 65 2.07 9.91 -15.74
N ALA A 66 2.94 9.38 -16.60
CA ALA A 66 3.20 7.94 -16.68
C ALA A 66 3.81 7.41 -15.38
N GLY A 67 4.80 8.12 -14.80
CA GLY A 67 5.37 7.80 -13.50
C GLY A 67 4.33 7.77 -12.38
N ALA A 68 3.44 8.77 -12.31
CA ALA A 68 2.36 8.80 -11.34
C ALA A 68 1.36 7.64 -11.51
N LYS A 69 1.04 7.25 -12.75
CA LYS A 69 0.19 6.07 -13.03
C LYS A 69 0.87 4.76 -12.60
N SER A 70 2.17 4.63 -12.85
CA SER A 70 2.95 3.49 -12.39
C SER A 70 2.98 3.42 -10.87
N ALA A 71 3.25 4.52 -10.19
CA ALA A 71 3.22 4.61 -8.72
C ALA A 71 1.86 4.17 -8.16
N LYS A 72 0.74 4.65 -8.75
CA LYS A 72 -0.61 4.20 -8.36
C LYS A 72 -0.77 2.68 -8.51
N ARG A 73 -0.27 2.09 -9.60
CA ARG A 73 -0.33 0.63 -9.83
C ARG A 73 0.47 -0.14 -8.77
N PHE A 74 1.69 0.31 -8.45
CA PHE A 74 2.52 -0.31 -7.42
C PHE A 74 1.85 -0.24 -6.04
N VAL A 75 1.34 0.93 -5.64
CA VAL A 75 0.64 1.10 -4.36
C VAL A 75 -0.62 0.22 -4.30
N GLY A 76 -1.41 0.18 -5.39
CA GLY A 76 -2.58 -0.71 -5.47
C GLY A 76 -2.22 -2.19 -5.36
N GLY A 77 -1.08 -2.61 -5.91
CA GLY A 77 -0.54 -3.96 -5.74
C GLY A 77 -0.17 -4.27 -4.29
N ALA A 78 0.53 -3.35 -3.63
CA ALA A 78 0.91 -3.49 -2.22
C ALA A 78 -0.32 -3.59 -1.29
N ILE A 79 -1.36 -2.79 -1.54
CA ILE A 79 -2.61 -2.87 -0.77
C ILE A 79 -3.28 -4.23 -0.95
N LYS A 80 -3.31 -4.77 -2.17
CA LYS A 80 -3.86 -6.13 -2.41
C LYS A 80 -3.07 -7.21 -1.66
N GLN A 81 -1.75 -7.12 -1.64
CA GLN A 81 -0.89 -8.05 -0.89
C GLN A 81 -1.19 -7.97 0.61
N MET A 82 -1.32 -6.75 1.17
CA MET A 82 -1.68 -6.57 2.57
C MET A 82 -3.04 -7.19 2.90
N ASN A 83 -4.05 -6.97 2.06
CA ASN A 83 -5.38 -7.56 2.25
C ASN A 83 -5.34 -9.10 2.14
N ALA A 84 -4.53 -9.65 1.23
CA ALA A 84 -4.37 -11.10 1.11
C ALA A 84 -3.72 -11.71 2.37
N MET A 85 -2.72 -11.04 2.94
CA MET A 85 -2.12 -11.46 4.21
C MET A 85 -3.11 -11.39 5.37
N ASP A 86 -4.01 -10.40 5.38
CA ASP A 86 -5.07 -10.28 6.38
C ASP A 86 -6.09 -11.42 6.26
N CYS A 87 -6.48 -11.79 5.04
CA CYS A 87 -7.35 -12.95 4.80
C CYS A 87 -6.68 -14.27 5.23
N LEU A 88 -5.40 -14.46 4.93
CA LEU A 88 -4.64 -15.65 5.35
C LEU A 88 -4.52 -15.74 6.87
N ASP A 89 -4.24 -14.62 7.56
CA ASP A 89 -4.20 -14.58 9.02
C ASP A 89 -5.58 -14.91 9.62
N GLN A 90 -6.68 -14.40 9.05
CA GLN A 90 -8.02 -14.76 9.51
C GLN A 90 -8.32 -16.25 9.31
N PHE A 91 -8.02 -16.81 8.13
CA PHE A 91 -8.21 -18.23 7.83
C PHE A 91 -7.47 -19.11 8.86
N MET A 92 -6.19 -18.85 9.09
CA MET A 92 -5.35 -19.62 10.02
C MET A 92 -5.77 -19.48 11.50
N ASN A 93 -6.55 -18.45 11.86
CA ASN A 93 -7.07 -18.28 13.23
C ASN A 93 -8.54 -18.71 13.37
N CYS A 94 -9.27 -18.98 12.27
CA CYS A 94 -10.67 -19.41 12.27
C CYS A 94 -10.86 -20.92 12.18
N ASP A 95 -9.82 -21.69 11.84
CA ASP A 95 -9.90 -23.15 11.77
C ASP A 95 -9.31 -23.80 13.05
N PRO A 96 -10.15 -24.28 13.98
CA PRO A 96 -9.68 -24.90 15.21
C PRO A 96 -9.06 -26.29 15.00
N GLU A 97 -9.18 -26.92 13.82
CA GLU A 97 -8.60 -28.25 13.52
C GLU A 97 -7.16 -28.18 12.97
N TYR A 98 -6.58 -26.98 12.80
CA TYR A 98 -5.24 -26.83 12.24
C TYR A 98 -4.09 -26.96 13.26
N PHE A 99 -4.37 -27.36 14.51
CA PHE A 99 -3.38 -27.58 15.59
C PHE A 99 -3.63 -28.85 16.39
#